data_AF-A0A2N5WSV7-F1
#
_entry.id   AF-A0A2N5WSV7-F1
#
_cell.length_a   1.000
_cell.length_b   1.000
_cell.length_c   1.000
_cell.angle_alpha   90.00
_cell.angle_beta   90.00
_cell.angle_gamma   90.00
#
_symmetry.space_group_name_H-M   'P 1'
#
loop_
_entity.id
_entity.type
_entity.pdbx_description
1 polymer ?
#
loop_
_entity_poly.entity_id
_entity_poly.type
_entity_poly.pdbx_seq_one_letter_code
_entity_poly.pdbx_strand_id
1 'polypeptide(L)'
;SELADRLGEPPVPQGEYPGRRCLRAARPTGSWSAAIEPPAEGGLDREGWRRLVQLLALHSPAGSETRCRAFYSPLLTADWEHETVLAGRLGDAVALYDHPGMPSCPTNFWAEDRSWVVHCHWDLWGTKVAGPRPLVRDLLGDPDLEALRLPWTS
;
A
#
# COMPACT_ATOMS: atom_id res chain seq x y z
N SER A 1 7.09 -19.94 -4.28
CA SER A 1 5.77 -19.51 -4.76
C SER A 1 5.25 -20.63 -5.63
N GLU A 2 4.01 -21.09 -5.41
CA GLU A 2 3.44 -22.24 -6.12
C GLU A 2 3.58 -22.12 -7.65
N LEU A 3 3.38 -20.93 -8.21
CA LEU A 3 3.50 -20.69 -9.64
C LEU A 3 4.95 -20.84 -10.14
N ALA A 4 5.94 -20.36 -9.38
CA ALA A 4 7.35 -20.49 -9.71
C ALA A 4 7.79 -21.96 -9.72
N ASP A 5 7.35 -22.72 -8.72
CA ASP A 5 7.64 -24.15 -8.58
C ASP A 5 7.05 -24.94 -9.76
N ARG A 6 5.83 -24.59 -10.20
CA ARG A 6 5.17 -25.20 -11.37
C ARG A 6 5.84 -24.87 -12.70
N LEU A 7 6.46 -23.69 -12.81
CA LEU A 7 7.12 -23.24 -14.04
C LEU A 7 8.60 -23.63 -14.12
N GLY A 8 9.17 -24.16 -13.02
CA GLY A 8 10.58 -24.52 -12.96
C GLY A 8 11.53 -23.33 -13.08
N GLU A 9 11.06 -22.13 -12.76
CA GLU A 9 11.85 -20.89 -12.78
C GLU A 9 11.84 -20.23 -11.39
N PRO A 10 12.90 -19.50 -11.01
CA PRO A 10 12.89 -18.79 -9.73
C PRO A 10 11.83 -17.67 -9.73
N PRO A 11 11.20 -17.36 -8.58
CA PRO A 11 10.24 -16.26 -8.47
C PRO A 11 10.81 -14.91 -8.91
N VAL A 12 12.12 -14.71 -8.72
CA VAL A 12 12.89 -13.56 -9.18
C VAL A 12 14.14 -14.08 -9.89
N PRO A 13 14.38 -13.73 -11.16
CA PRO A 13 15.59 -14.12 -11.87
C PRO A 13 16.87 -13.63 -11.17
N GLN A 14 17.95 -14.42 -11.24
CA GLN A 14 19.21 -14.05 -10.64
C GLN A 14 19.77 -12.75 -11.25
N GLY A 15 20.12 -11.79 -10.39
CA GLY A 15 20.66 -10.49 -10.81
C GLY A 15 19.59 -9.46 -11.21
N GLU A 16 18.30 -9.79 -11.08
CA GLU A 16 17.19 -8.86 -11.31
C GLU A 16 16.50 -8.48 -10.00
N TYR A 17 15.85 -7.33 -10.01
CA TYR A 17 14.97 -6.92 -8.91
C TYR A 17 13.58 -7.54 -9.08
N PRO A 18 12.86 -7.82 -7.98
CA PRO A 18 11.46 -8.22 -8.03
C PRO A 18 10.63 -7.21 -8.83
N GLY A 19 9.66 -7.71 -9.60
CA GLY A 19 8.75 -6.87 -10.37
C GLY A 19 7.97 -7.66 -11.42
N ARG A 20 7.12 -6.98 -12.17
CA ARG A 20 6.26 -7.48 -13.26
C ARG A 20 7.07 -8.13 -14.34
N ARG A 21 8.40 -8.00 -14.37
CA ARG A 21 9.28 -8.65 -15.35
C ARG A 21 9.71 -10.06 -14.90
N CYS A 22 9.44 -10.43 -13.66
CA CYS A 22 9.61 -11.78 -13.12
C CYS A 22 8.59 -12.76 -13.72
N LEU A 23 8.82 -14.05 -13.49
CA LEU A 23 7.99 -15.15 -14.01
C LEU A 23 7.74 -15.03 -15.53
N ARG A 24 8.81 -15.17 -16.32
CA ARG A 24 8.75 -14.95 -17.78
C ARG A 24 8.05 -16.10 -18.49
N ALA A 25 8.20 -17.32 -17.98
CA ALA A 25 7.51 -18.48 -18.52
C ALA A 25 5.98 -18.36 -18.36
N ALA A 26 5.51 -17.61 -17.36
CA ALA A 26 4.09 -17.28 -17.21
C ALA A 26 3.55 -16.30 -18.28
N ARG A 27 4.44 -15.71 -19.11
CA ARG A 27 4.12 -14.62 -20.05
C ARG A 27 4.80 -14.83 -21.41
N PRO A 28 4.47 -15.91 -22.14
CA PRO A 28 5.12 -16.23 -23.40
C PRO A 28 4.92 -15.15 -24.48
N THR A 29 3.87 -14.33 -24.37
CA THR A 29 3.59 -13.19 -25.27
C THR A 29 4.13 -11.85 -24.75
N GLY A 30 4.85 -11.85 -23.63
CA GLY A 30 5.31 -10.63 -22.94
C GLY A 30 4.25 -9.98 -22.02
N SER A 31 3.04 -10.51 -21.99
CA SER A 31 1.93 -10.08 -21.12
C SER A 31 1.43 -11.23 -20.25
N TRP A 32 0.82 -10.90 -19.11
CA TRP A 32 0.05 -11.89 -18.35
C TRP A 32 -1.11 -12.41 -19.19
N SER A 33 -1.40 -13.71 -19.08
CA SER A 33 -2.65 -14.26 -19.60
C SER A 33 -3.81 -13.50 -18.97
N ALA A 34 -4.88 -13.24 -19.73
CA ALA A 34 -6.09 -12.61 -19.18
C ALA A 34 -6.73 -13.44 -18.05
N ALA A 35 -6.37 -14.71 -17.92
CA ALA A 35 -6.81 -15.60 -16.84
C ALA A 35 -5.91 -15.57 -15.59
N ILE A 36 -4.83 -14.78 -15.59
CA ILE A 36 -3.88 -14.68 -14.47
C ILE A 36 -3.86 -13.23 -14.01
N GLU A 37 -4.28 -13.00 -12.77
CA GLU A 37 -4.08 -11.71 -12.12
C GLU A 37 -2.57 -11.55 -11.82
N PRO A 38 -1.92 -10.52 -12.38
CA PRO A 38 -0.51 -10.27 -12.10
C PRO A 38 -0.31 -9.98 -10.61
N PRO A 39 0.88 -10.29 -10.04
CA PRO A 39 1.21 -9.80 -8.72
C PRO A 39 1.14 -8.27 -8.73
N ALA A 40 0.48 -7.69 -7.72
CA ALA A 40 0.44 -6.25 -7.54
C ALA A 40 1.88 -5.72 -7.35
N GLU A 41 2.40 -4.99 -8.33
CA GLU A 41 3.73 -4.40 -8.23
C GLU A 41 3.72 -3.21 -7.26
N GLY A 42 4.53 -3.28 -6.21
CA GLY A 42 4.86 -2.14 -5.35
C GLY A 42 3.73 -1.61 -4.46
N GLY A 43 2.51 -2.14 -4.61
CA GLY A 43 1.39 -1.83 -3.72
C GLY A 43 1.54 -2.51 -2.37
N LEU A 44 1.08 -1.84 -1.32
CA LEU A 44 0.97 -2.43 0.00
C LEU A 44 -0.06 -3.57 -0.05
N ASP A 45 0.30 -4.76 0.43
CA ASP A 45 -0.61 -5.90 0.50
C ASP A 45 -1.59 -5.76 1.68
N ARG A 46 -2.48 -6.76 1.83
CA ARG A 46 -3.54 -6.74 2.85
C ARG A 46 -2.94 -6.73 4.25
N GLU A 47 -1.93 -7.56 4.48
CA GLU A 47 -1.23 -7.73 5.73
C GLU A 47 -0.46 -6.45 6.10
N GLY A 48 0.27 -5.87 5.16
CA GLY A 48 0.96 -4.59 5.28
C GLY A 48 0.00 -3.44 5.54
N TRP A 49 -1.14 -3.36 4.84
CA TRP A 49 -2.17 -2.36 5.12
C TRP A 49 -2.73 -2.47 6.53
N ARG A 50 -3.06 -3.69 6.96
CA ARG A 50 -3.51 -3.96 8.32
C ARG A 50 -2.44 -3.55 9.34
N ARG A 51 -1.17 -3.87 9.09
CA ARG A 51 -0.05 -3.52 9.98
C ARG A 51 0.16 -2.01 10.06
N LEU A 52 0.10 -1.32 8.93
CA LEU A 52 0.15 0.14 8.84
C LEU A 52 -0.96 0.78 9.69
N VAL A 53 -2.22 0.34 9.53
CA VAL A 53 -3.36 0.86 10.31
C VAL A 53 -3.15 0.66 11.81
N GLN A 54 -2.60 -0.49 12.24
CA GLN A 54 -2.29 -0.75 13.65
C GLN A 54 -1.24 0.23 14.21
N LEU A 55 -0.16 0.48 13.47
CA LEU A 55 0.88 1.42 13.89
C LEU A 55 0.36 2.86 13.93
N LEU A 56 -0.43 3.26 12.93
CA LEU A 56 -1.08 4.56 12.94
C LEU A 56 -1.98 4.72 14.16
N ALA A 57 -2.74 3.68 14.53
CA ALA A 57 -3.60 3.72 15.71
C ALA A 57 -2.79 3.81 17.00
N LEU A 58 -1.70 3.05 17.10
CA LEU A 58 -0.81 3.09 18.27
C LEU A 58 -0.22 4.48 18.52
N HIS A 59 0.08 5.23 17.45
CA HIS A 59 0.72 6.55 17.52
C HIS A 59 -0.25 7.73 17.41
N SER A 60 -1.55 7.47 17.27
CA SER A 60 -2.57 8.53 17.26
C SER A 60 -3.12 8.74 18.67
N PRO A 61 -3.27 9.99 19.15
CA PRO A 61 -3.76 10.25 20.52
C PRO A 61 -5.12 9.62 20.84
N ALA A 62 -6.02 9.53 19.85
CA ALA A 62 -7.34 8.92 19.99
C ALA A 62 -7.38 7.44 19.59
N GLY A 63 -6.24 6.80 19.32
CA GLY A 63 -6.18 5.39 18.97
C GLY A 63 -7.02 5.05 17.73
N SER A 64 -7.83 4.00 17.84
CA SER A 64 -8.79 3.57 16.82
C SER A 64 -9.87 4.61 16.52
N GLU A 65 -10.19 5.48 17.47
CA GLU A 65 -11.23 6.52 17.31
C GLU A 65 -10.73 7.74 16.53
N THR A 66 -9.44 7.78 16.21
CA THR A 66 -8.84 8.86 15.42
C THR A 66 -9.59 9.03 14.10
N ARG A 67 -10.09 10.25 13.88
CA ARG A 67 -10.75 10.61 12.62
C ARG A 67 -9.71 10.73 11.51
N CYS A 68 -9.99 10.13 10.37
CA CYS A 68 -9.07 10.10 9.24
C CYS A 68 -9.79 10.33 7.90
N ARG A 69 -8.99 10.54 6.86
CA ARG A 69 -9.42 10.66 5.47
C ARG A 69 -8.56 9.75 4.59
N ALA A 70 -9.20 9.13 3.62
CA ALA A 70 -8.60 8.20 2.66
C ALA A 70 -8.90 8.69 1.24
N PHE A 71 -7.87 9.14 0.53
CA PHE A 71 -7.96 9.58 -0.85
C PHE A 71 -7.56 8.45 -1.78
N TYR A 72 -8.34 8.26 -2.83
CA TYR A 72 -8.07 7.37 -3.94
C TYR A 72 -7.77 8.19 -5.19
N SER A 73 -6.60 7.94 -5.79
CA SER A 73 -6.21 8.57 -7.04
C SER A 73 -7.20 8.23 -8.16
N PRO A 74 -7.51 9.17 -9.07
CA PRO A 74 -8.24 8.91 -10.32
C PRO A 74 -7.71 7.72 -11.12
N LEU A 75 -6.42 7.42 -11.02
CA LEU A 75 -5.81 6.27 -11.66
C LEU A 75 -6.37 4.93 -11.13
N LEU A 76 -6.76 4.89 -9.84
CA LEU A 76 -7.36 3.71 -9.21
C LEU A 76 -8.87 3.67 -9.37
N THR A 77 -9.54 4.82 -9.34
CA THR A 77 -11.00 4.89 -9.42
C THR A 77 -11.50 4.85 -10.87
N ALA A 78 -10.62 5.10 -11.85
CA ALA A 78 -10.96 5.36 -13.25
C ALA A 78 -11.95 6.53 -13.44
N ASP A 79 -12.06 7.42 -12.44
CA ASP A 79 -12.85 8.65 -12.49
C ASP A 79 -11.91 9.85 -12.34
N TRP A 80 -11.76 10.60 -13.44
CA TRP A 80 -10.90 11.78 -13.53
C TRP A 80 -11.64 13.08 -13.24
N GLU A 81 -12.97 13.04 -13.17
CA GLU A 81 -13.82 14.21 -12.97
C GLU A 81 -14.09 14.46 -11.48
N HIS A 82 -14.09 13.39 -10.68
CA HIS A 82 -14.38 13.47 -9.24
C HIS A 82 -13.26 12.91 -8.37
N GLU A 83 -12.84 13.72 -7.41
CA GLU A 83 -11.97 13.26 -6.34
C GLU A 83 -12.72 12.29 -5.41
N THR A 84 -12.10 11.15 -5.12
CA THR A 84 -12.67 10.18 -4.18
C THR A 84 -11.94 10.26 -2.85
N VAL A 85 -12.59 10.88 -1.86
CA VAL A 85 -12.12 10.96 -0.48
C VAL A 85 -13.15 10.35 0.45
N LEU A 86 -12.77 9.27 1.14
CA LEU A 86 -13.58 8.67 2.19
C LEU A 86 -13.19 9.25 3.56
N ALA A 87 -14.16 9.34 4.47
CA ALA A 87 -13.97 9.82 5.83
C ALA A 87 -14.47 8.80 6.85
N GLY A 88 -13.72 8.57 7.92
CA GLY A 88 -14.06 7.53 8.89
C GLY A 88 -13.20 7.58 10.15
N ARG A 89 -13.30 6.52 10.95
CA ARG A 89 -12.39 6.26 12.07
C ARG A 89 -11.26 5.34 11.60
N LEU A 90 -10.10 5.50 12.21
CA LEU A 90 -8.92 4.71 11.93
C LEU A 90 -9.13 3.21 12.21
N GLY A 91 -9.90 2.86 13.23
CA GLY A 91 -10.23 1.45 13.54
C GLY A 91 -11.00 0.74 12.44
N ASP A 92 -11.78 1.47 11.64
CA ASP A 92 -12.54 0.94 10.52
C ASP A 92 -11.69 0.83 9.24
N ALA A 93 -10.49 1.44 9.24
CA ALA A 93 -9.68 1.60 8.03
C ALA A 93 -9.11 0.29 7.48
N VAL A 94 -9.02 -0.78 8.28
CA VAL A 94 -8.59 -2.11 7.79
C VAL A 94 -9.50 -2.59 6.66
N ALA A 95 -10.80 -2.31 6.74
CA ALA A 95 -11.78 -2.70 5.73
C ALA A 95 -11.63 -1.96 4.38
N LEU A 96 -10.82 -0.88 4.33
CA LEU A 96 -10.60 -0.13 3.09
C LEU A 96 -9.83 -0.94 2.03
N TYR A 97 -9.04 -1.94 2.44
CA TYR A 97 -8.33 -2.81 1.50
C TYR A 97 -9.29 -3.64 0.64
N ASP A 98 -10.38 -4.12 1.25
CA ASP A 98 -11.41 -4.95 0.61
C ASP A 98 -12.64 -4.13 0.18
N HIS A 99 -12.51 -2.80 0.08
CA HIS A 99 -13.66 -1.97 -0.25
C HIS A 99 -14.19 -2.35 -1.64
N PRO A 100 -15.48 -2.68 -1.79
CA PRO A 100 -16.01 -3.30 -3.02
C PRO A 100 -15.93 -2.39 -4.25
N GLY A 101 -15.85 -1.08 -4.03
CA GLY A 101 -15.67 -0.07 -5.09
C GLY A 101 -14.23 0.39 -5.31
N MET A 102 -13.23 -0.15 -4.60
CA MET A 102 -11.83 0.27 -4.73
C MET A 102 -10.93 -0.94 -4.99
N PRO A 103 -9.96 -0.84 -5.92
CA PRO A 103 -9.11 -1.97 -6.26
C PRO A 103 -8.02 -2.30 -5.22
N SER A 104 -7.78 -1.45 -4.20
CA SER A 104 -6.85 -1.73 -3.07
C SER A 104 -6.97 -0.64 -1.98
N CYS A 105 -5.90 -0.46 -1.20
CA CYS A 105 -5.70 0.60 -0.22
C CYS A 105 -5.69 2.02 -0.84
N PRO A 106 -5.97 3.04 -0.01
CA PRO A 106 -5.96 4.45 -0.43
C PRO A 106 -4.58 4.93 -0.88
N THR A 107 -4.54 5.83 -1.88
CA THR A 107 -3.29 6.49 -2.32
C THR A 107 -2.70 7.40 -1.26
N ASN A 108 -3.54 8.23 -0.61
CA ASN A 108 -3.14 9.02 0.55
C ASN A 108 -4.08 8.70 1.72
N PHE A 109 -3.52 8.64 2.92
CA PHE A 109 -4.26 8.42 4.14
C PHE A 109 -3.71 9.33 5.24
N TRP A 110 -4.57 10.08 5.91
CA TRP A 110 -4.13 11.06 6.92
C TRP A 110 -5.12 11.21 8.06
N ALA A 111 -4.61 11.55 9.24
CA ALA A 111 -5.45 11.97 10.35
C ALA A 111 -6.06 13.35 10.07
N GLU A 112 -7.31 13.55 10.49
CA GLU A 112 -8.06 14.80 10.28
C GLU A 112 -7.40 16.00 10.96
N ASP A 113 -6.71 15.77 12.08
CA ASP A 113 -5.89 16.77 12.78
C ASP A 113 -4.54 17.08 12.10
N ARG A 114 -4.24 16.38 10.99
CA ARG A 114 -2.97 16.46 10.23
C ARG A 114 -1.73 16.13 11.04
N SER A 115 -1.88 15.36 12.13
CA SER A 115 -0.75 14.90 12.93
C SER A 115 0.18 13.96 12.15
N TRP A 116 -0.35 13.23 11.17
CA TRP A 116 0.41 12.38 10.26
C TRP A 116 -0.29 12.25 8.90
N VAL A 117 0.49 11.88 7.88
CA VAL A 117 0.05 11.47 6.55
C VAL A 117 0.92 10.33 6.06
N VAL A 118 0.30 9.35 5.42
CA VAL A 118 0.96 8.29 4.67
C VAL A 118 0.50 8.32 3.23
N HIS A 119 1.43 8.03 2.33
CA HIS A 119 1.20 7.91 0.91
C HIS A 119 1.59 6.51 0.47
N CYS A 120 0.59 5.74 0.06
CA CYS A 120 0.73 4.39 -0.45
C CYS A 120 0.71 4.50 -1.97
N HIS A 121 1.89 4.61 -2.60
CA HIS A 121 1.97 4.66 -4.04
C HIS A 121 1.76 3.26 -4.61
N TRP A 122 1.03 3.19 -5.71
CA TRP A 122 0.92 2.00 -6.53
C TRP A 122 1.94 2.12 -7.65
N ASP A 123 2.86 1.16 -7.83
CA ASP A 123 3.97 1.13 -8.82
C ASP A 123 5.35 1.75 -8.44
N LEU A 124 5.48 2.41 -7.29
CA LEU A 124 6.75 3.01 -6.82
C LEU A 124 7.27 2.38 -5.51
N TRP A 125 8.42 2.88 -5.05
CA TRP A 125 9.16 2.40 -3.88
C TRP A 125 8.51 2.78 -2.54
N GLY A 126 7.65 1.90 -2.02
CA GLY A 126 7.26 1.83 -0.62
C GLY A 126 6.30 2.91 -0.11
N THR A 127 5.88 2.74 1.15
CA THR A 127 4.98 3.65 1.85
C THR A 127 5.73 4.89 2.32
N LYS A 128 5.35 6.08 1.86
CA LYS A 128 5.96 7.33 2.33
C LYS A 128 5.21 7.85 3.55
N VAL A 129 5.92 8.20 4.61
CA VAL A 129 5.31 8.70 5.86
C VAL A 129 5.85 10.05 6.26
N ALA A 130 4.95 10.91 6.74
CA ALA A 130 5.28 12.14 7.43
C ALA A 130 4.42 12.26 8.71
N GLY A 131 5.04 12.61 9.84
CA GLY A 131 4.36 12.62 11.14
C GLY A 131 5.34 12.62 12.33
N PRO A 132 4.87 12.28 13.54
CA PRO A 132 5.69 12.34 14.75
C PRO A 132 6.88 11.38 14.67
N ARG A 133 8.00 11.75 15.30
CA ARG A 133 9.23 10.92 15.29
C ARG A 133 9.00 9.47 15.78
N PRO A 134 8.20 9.20 16.83
CA PRO A 134 7.92 7.84 17.26
C PRO A 134 7.22 7.01 16.19
N LEU A 135 6.21 7.58 15.52
CA LEU A 135 5.50 6.92 14.42
C LEU A 135 6.45 6.56 13.28
N VAL A 136 7.24 7.54 12.83
CA VAL A 136 8.16 7.34 11.70
C VAL A 136 9.21 6.28 12.04
N ARG A 137 9.78 6.30 13.25
CA ARG A 137 10.75 5.30 13.70
C ARG A 137 10.16 3.90 13.67
N ASP A 138 8.96 3.73 14.22
CA ASP A 138 8.35 2.41 14.34
C ASP A 138 7.92 1.87 12.96
N LEU A 139 7.46 2.72 12.04
CA LEU A 139 7.17 2.33 10.65
C LEU A 139 8.43 1.92 9.87
N LEU A 140 9.54 2.66 10.02
CA LEU A 140 10.80 2.32 9.33
C LEU A 140 11.50 1.09 9.92
N GLY A 141 11.20 0.75 11.17
CA GLY A 141 11.77 -0.41 11.86
C GLY A 141 10.92 -1.67 11.78
N ASP A 142 9.74 -1.60 11.18
CA ASP A 142 8.82 -2.73 11.08
C ASP A 142 9.24 -3.65 9.93
N PRO A 143 9.52 -4.94 10.18
CA PRO A 143 10.00 -5.86 9.14
C PRO A 143 8.95 -6.19 8.08
N ASP A 144 7.68 -5.94 8.36
CA ASP A 144 6.56 -6.23 7.46
C ASP A 144 6.19 -5.01 6.59
N LEU A 145 6.88 -3.87 6.76
CA LEU A 145 6.61 -2.63 6.04
C LEU A 145 7.85 -2.06 5.37
N GLU A 146 7.76 -1.82 4.06
CA GLU A 146 8.72 -0.98 3.36
C GLU A 146 8.24 0.48 3.39
N ALA A 147 8.98 1.33 4.12
CA ALA A 147 8.60 2.73 4.29
C ALA A 147 9.77 3.70 4.09
N LEU A 148 9.43 4.93 3.71
CA LEU A 148 10.36 6.04 3.54
C LEU A 148 9.85 7.27 4.29
N ARG A 149 10.74 7.91 5.04
CA ARG A 149 10.44 9.17 5.72
C ARG A 149 10.44 10.31 4.71
N LEU A 150 9.37 11.09 4.70
CA LEU A 150 9.34 12.40 4.05
C LEU A 150 9.87 13.50 4.99
N PRO A 151 10.44 14.58 4.43
CA PRO A 151 10.73 15.77 5.21
C PRO A 151 9.46 16.27 5.90
N TRP A 152 9.54 16.45 7.21
CA TRP A 152 8.47 17.03 8.03
C TRP A 152 9.09 18.22 8.74
N THR A 153 8.72 19.42 8.31
CA THR A 153 9.10 20.66 8.99
C THR A 153 8.24 20.77 10.24
N SER A 154 8.81 20.38 11.38
CA SER A 154 8.36 20.86 12.68
C SER A 154 8.67 22.33 12.84
#